data_AF-B5YBS0-F1
#
_entry.id   AF-B5YBS0-F1
#
_cell.length_a   1.000
_cell.length_b   1.000
_cell.length_c   1.000
_cell.angle_alpha   90.00
_cell.angle_beta   90.00
_cell.angle_gamma   90.00
#
_symmetry.space_group_name_H-M   'P 1'
#
loop_
_entity.id
_entity.type
_entity.pdbx_description
1 polymer ?
#
loop_
_entity_poly.entity_id
_entity_poly.type
_entity_poly.pdbx_seq_one_letter_code
_entity_poly.pdbx_strand_id
1 'polypeptide(L)'
;MKKKIIIFLILGLTFISGCARTVTQRPKGYLGINISFYNSLIFKQDNSYYAFIVAFSKDSTITEDPSTWDYFIMYDGDNQKFLWGIYDADSSSWSTSDFSSYGTLLSGNISENGLQFSFKISISLFSGLTQVYMKIFFFSYDPSAGDPPSGLIDLGWEYPASGVISIDLSVYPFSLDLPSSDVIEDVRIWTE
;
A
#
# COMPACT_ATOMS: atom_id res chain seq x y z
N MET A 1 50.24 -38.44 33.76
CA MET A 1 49.77 -38.09 32.39
C MET A 1 48.31 -37.63 32.43
N LYS A 2 48.00 -36.36 32.72
CA LYS A 2 46.61 -35.82 32.74
C LYS A 2 46.59 -34.31 32.47
N LYS A 3 47.12 -33.85 31.33
CA LYS A 3 47.14 -32.39 31.01
C LYS A 3 46.90 -32.04 29.53
N LYS A 4 46.34 -32.93 28.71
CA LYS A 4 46.12 -32.65 27.26
C LYS A 4 44.70 -32.84 26.72
N ILE A 5 43.66 -32.91 27.58
CA ILE A 5 42.28 -33.19 27.13
C ILE A 5 41.33 -31.98 27.25
N ILE A 6 41.75 -30.83 27.80
CA ILE A 6 40.80 -29.73 28.10
C ILE A 6 40.71 -28.67 26.99
N ILE A 7 41.67 -28.57 26.07
CA ILE A 7 41.70 -27.48 25.07
C ILE A 7 40.81 -27.76 23.85
N PHE A 8 40.49 -29.02 23.54
CA PHE A 8 39.63 -29.35 22.39
C PHE A 8 38.14 -29.13 22.63
N LEU A 9 37.69 -29.01 23.88
CA LEU A 9 36.26 -28.80 24.17
C LEU A 9 35.82 -27.33 24.00
N ILE A 10 36.75 -26.38 24.16
CA ILE A 10 36.44 -24.94 24.11
C ILE A 10 36.44 -24.40 22.66
N LEU A 11 37.24 -24.97 21.75
CA LEU A 11 37.18 -24.61 20.32
C LEU A 11 35.99 -25.22 19.56
N GLY A 12 35.34 -26.26 20.10
CA GLY A 12 34.13 -26.86 19.49
C GLY A 12 32.85 -26.06 19.75
N LEU A 13 32.84 -25.20 20.78
CA LEU A 13 31.65 -24.43 21.19
C LEU A 13 31.50 -23.10 20.45
N THR A 14 32.53 -22.60 19.76
CA THR A 14 32.46 -21.34 19.00
C THR A 14 31.90 -21.49 17.58
N PHE A 15 31.57 -22.71 17.16
CA PHE A 15 30.94 -22.98 15.85
C PHE A 15 29.42 -23.22 15.91
N ILE A 16 28.78 -23.06 17.08
CA ILE A 16 27.33 -23.26 17.24
C ILE A 16 26.58 -21.97 17.64
N SER A 17 27.29 -20.85 17.88
CA SER A 17 26.66 -19.56 18.17
C SER A 17 26.69 -18.66 16.94
N GLY A 18 25.72 -18.82 16.04
CA GLY A 18 25.66 -17.92 14.88
C GLY A 18 24.68 -18.24 13.78
N CYS A 19 23.80 -19.25 13.91
CA CYS A 19 22.50 -19.09 13.28
C CYS A 19 21.77 -17.98 14.06
N ALA A 20 22.08 -16.73 13.76
CA ALA A 20 21.04 -15.72 13.77
C ALA A 20 19.96 -16.29 12.87
N ARG A 21 19.01 -17.01 13.47
CA ARG A 21 17.69 -17.13 12.87
C ARG A 21 17.31 -15.69 12.71
N THR A 22 17.40 -15.19 11.49
CA THR A 22 16.56 -14.10 11.04
C THR A 22 15.20 -14.46 11.61
N VAL A 23 14.74 -13.68 12.59
CA VAL A 23 13.34 -13.68 12.91
C VAL A 23 12.75 -13.10 11.65
N THR A 24 12.47 -13.98 10.68
CA THR A 24 11.50 -13.70 9.64
C THR A 24 10.27 -13.41 10.49
N GLN A 25 10.02 -12.13 10.76
CA GLN A 25 8.69 -11.70 11.11
C GLN A 25 7.83 -12.37 10.06
N ARG A 26 7.03 -13.36 10.48
CA ARG A 26 6.08 -14.02 9.60
C ARG A 26 5.39 -12.89 8.83
N PRO A 27 5.24 -12.99 7.50
CA PRO A 27 4.39 -12.05 6.80
C PRO A 27 3.07 -12.09 7.56
N LYS A 28 2.74 -11.00 8.26
CA LYS A 28 1.44 -10.87 8.91
C LYS A 28 0.50 -10.69 7.72
N GLY A 29 0.06 -11.78 7.12
CA GLY A 29 -0.82 -11.80 5.96
C GLY A 29 -0.60 -10.77 4.84
N TYR A 30 -1.65 -10.59 4.07
CA TYR A 30 -1.80 -9.55 3.07
C TYR A 30 -3.18 -8.90 3.23
N LEU A 31 -3.23 -7.60 2.98
CA LEU A 31 -4.46 -6.88 2.66
C LEU A 31 -4.66 -6.92 1.15
N GLY A 32 -5.74 -7.55 0.71
CA GLY A 32 -6.17 -7.55 -0.68
C GLY A 32 -7.32 -6.56 -0.88
N ILE A 33 -7.29 -5.85 -2.00
CA ILE A 33 -8.32 -4.88 -2.39
C ILE A 33 -8.59 -5.08 -3.88
N ASN A 34 -9.85 -5.30 -4.24
CA ASN A 34 -10.33 -5.31 -5.61
C ASN A 34 -11.38 -4.21 -5.76
N ILE A 35 -11.28 -3.45 -6.83
CA ILE A 35 -12.16 -2.33 -7.14
C ILE A 35 -12.63 -2.55 -8.58
N SER A 36 -13.94 -2.65 -8.76
CA SER A 36 -14.58 -2.77 -10.06
C SER A 36 -15.29 -1.46 -10.38
N PHE A 37 -15.21 -1.03 -11.63
CA PHE A 37 -15.79 0.22 -12.11
C PHE A 37 -16.86 -0.07 -13.17
N TYR A 38 -17.91 0.75 -13.21
CA TYR A 38 -18.93 0.65 -14.26
C TYR A 38 -18.37 0.98 -15.65
N ASN A 39 -17.36 1.86 -15.69
CA ASN A 39 -16.68 2.28 -16.92
C ASN A 39 -15.17 2.37 -16.66
N SER A 40 -14.37 2.19 -17.70
CA SER A 40 -12.92 2.31 -17.58
C SER A 40 -12.56 3.74 -17.20
N LEU A 41 -11.66 3.89 -16.22
CA LEU A 41 -11.19 5.20 -15.82
C LEU A 41 -10.34 5.83 -16.95
N ILE A 42 -10.59 7.11 -17.23
CA ILE A 42 -9.85 7.88 -18.23
C ILE A 42 -8.69 8.57 -17.52
N PHE A 43 -7.46 8.09 -17.77
CA PHE A 43 -6.27 8.62 -17.10
C PHE A 43 -5.58 9.76 -17.86
N LYS A 44 -5.99 10.01 -19.10
CA LYS A 44 -5.49 11.11 -19.92
C LYS A 44 -6.54 11.55 -20.93
N GLN A 45 -6.90 12.84 -20.94
CA GLN A 45 -7.86 13.42 -21.87
C GLN A 45 -7.57 14.90 -22.06
N ASP A 46 -7.57 15.38 -23.30
CA ASP A 46 -7.47 16.82 -23.63
C ASP A 46 -6.32 17.54 -22.90
N ASN A 47 -5.13 16.92 -22.93
CA ASN A 47 -3.92 17.38 -22.21
C ASN A 47 -4.01 17.41 -20.67
N SER A 48 -5.11 16.92 -20.10
CA SER A 48 -5.28 16.71 -18.67
C SER A 48 -4.90 15.28 -18.31
N TYR A 49 -4.22 15.13 -17.19
CA TYR A 49 -3.82 13.85 -16.63
C TYR A 49 -4.59 13.59 -15.34
N TYR A 50 -4.91 12.32 -15.09
CA TYR A 50 -5.66 11.92 -13.91
C TYR A 50 -4.96 10.82 -13.14
N ALA A 51 -5.09 10.85 -11.82
CA ALA A 51 -4.50 9.90 -10.90
C ALA A 51 -5.60 9.22 -10.08
N PHE A 52 -5.58 7.89 -10.06
CA PHE A 52 -6.38 7.09 -9.14
C PHE A 52 -5.58 6.83 -7.88
N ILE A 53 -6.14 7.16 -6.71
CA ILE A 53 -5.45 7.07 -5.43
C ILE A 53 -6.26 6.23 -4.45
N VAL A 54 -5.60 5.30 -3.78
CA VAL A 54 -6.10 4.63 -2.58
C VAL A 54 -5.25 5.12 -1.41
N ALA A 55 -5.80 6.04 -0.61
CA ALA A 55 -5.13 6.60 0.54
C ALA A 55 -5.42 5.77 1.80
N PHE A 56 -4.41 5.64 2.65
CA PHE A 56 -4.51 5.01 3.95
C PHE A 56 -3.99 5.93 5.04
N SER A 57 -4.61 5.85 6.22
CA SER A 57 -4.16 6.54 7.42
C SER A 57 -4.35 5.64 8.64
N LYS A 58 -3.50 5.84 9.65
CA LYS A 58 -3.68 5.26 10.99
C LYS A 58 -4.84 5.90 11.74
N ASP A 59 -5.23 7.11 11.33
CA ASP A 59 -6.31 7.91 11.92
C ASP A 59 -7.52 7.95 10.97
N SER A 60 -8.72 8.18 11.52
CA SER A 60 -9.96 8.20 10.73
C SER A 60 -10.15 9.45 9.86
N THR A 61 -9.16 10.34 9.84
CA THR A 61 -9.20 11.59 9.07
C THR A 61 -8.42 11.41 7.78
N ILE A 62 -9.14 11.19 6.67
CA ILE A 62 -8.58 11.12 5.33
C ILE A 62 -9.37 12.08 4.45
N THR A 63 -8.69 13.14 4.00
CA THR A 63 -9.28 14.22 3.18
C THR A 63 -8.55 14.33 1.85
N GLU A 64 -8.96 15.25 0.98
CA GLU A 64 -8.26 15.57 -0.26
C GLU A 64 -6.85 16.14 -0.06
N ASP A 65 -6.55 16.69 1.12
CA ASP A 65 -5.20 17.13 1.48
C ASP A 65 -4.32 15.90 1.76
N PRO A 66 -3.25 15.66 0.96
CA PRO A 66 -2.34 14.55 1.16
C PRO A 66 -1.72 14.53 2.55
N SER A 67 -1.57 15.66 3.24
CA SER A 67 -1.00 15.70 4.61
C SER A 67 -1.76 14.83 5.62
N THR A 68 -3.00 14.45 5.31
CA THR A 68 -3.85 13.58 6.14
C THR A 68 -3.60 12.08 5.91
N TRP A 69 -2.79 11.71 4.91
CA TRP A 69 -2.50 10.33 4.54
C TRP A 69 -1.18 9.89 5.15
N ASP A 70 -1.09 8.64 5.64
CA ASP A 70 0.20 8.03 6.03
C ASP A 70 0.81 7.21 4.88
N TYR A 71 -0.05 6.59 4.07
CA TYR A 71 0.34 5.77 2.92
C TYR A 71 -0.62 6.00 1.76
N PHE A 72 -0.18 5.74 0.54
CA PHE A 72 -1.11 5.65 -0.58
C PHE A 72 -0.64 4.68 -1.66
N ILE A 73 -1.60 4.18 -2.43
CA ILE A 73 -1.37 3.63 -3.77
C ILE A 73 -1.80 4.67 -4.78
N MET A 74 -0.95 4.97 -5.75
CA MET A 74 -1.31 5.80 -6.89
C MET A 74 -1.13 4.99 -8.17
N TYR A 75 -2.12 5.02 -9.05
CA TYR A 75 -1.89 4.67 -10.44
C TYR A 75 -1.50 5.94 -11.21
N ASP A 76 -0.24 5.98 -11.64
CA ASP A 76 0.27 7.03 -12.52
C ASP A 76 -0.15 6.72 -13.95
N GLY A 77 -1.15 7.48 -14.43
CA GLY A 77 -1.72 7.32 -15.76
C GLY A 77 -0.74 7.60 -16.91
N ASP A 78 0.25 8.46 -16.68
CA ASP A 78 1.24 8.82 -17.70
C ASP A 78 2.30 7.71 -17.85
N ASN A 79 2.84 7.23 -16.74
CA ASN A 79 3.85 6.16 -16.74
C ASN A 79 3.26 4.74 -16.69
N GLN A 80 1.92 4.62 -16.58
CA GLN A 80 1.16 3.37 -16.53
C GLN A 80 1.62 2.38 -15.46
N LYS A 81 1.92 2.87 -14.26
CA LYS A 81 2.46 2.06 -13.16
C LYS A 81 1.82 2.40 -11.83
N PHE A 82 1.86 1.43 -10.91
CA PHE A 82 1.47 1.64 -9.52
C PHE A 82 2.66 2.11 -8.69
N LEU A 83 2.42 3.15 -7.90
CA LEU A 83 3.35 3.71 -6.94
C LEU A 83 2.81 3.46 -5.54
N TRP A 84 3.72 3.11 -4.63
CA TRP A 84 3.49 3.11 -3.20
C TRP A 84 4.10 4.38 -2.61
N GLY A 85 3.28 5.17 -1.93
CA GLY A 85 3.67 6.39 -1.25
C GLY A 85 3.69 6.21 0.27
N ILE A 86 4.68 6.80 0.93
CA ILE A 86 4.80 6.87 2.40
C ILE A 86 5.10 8.30 2.79
N TYR A 87 4.32 8.82 3.73
CA TYR A 87 4.52 10.15 4.29
C TYR A 87 5.63 10.09 5.35
N ASP A 88 6.64 10.93 5.17
CA ASP A 88 7.65 11.18 6.18
C ASP A 88 7.28 12.44 6.96
N ALA A 89 6.79 12.25 8.18
CA ALA A 89 6.38 13.33 9.06
C ALA A 89 7.55 14.23 9.50
N ASP A 90 8.77 13.70 9.59
CA ASP A 90 9.95 14.46 10.04
C ASP A 90 10.39 15.48 9.00
N SER A 91 10.31 15.11 7.72
CA SER A 91 10.65 15.98 6.59
C SER A 91 9.42 16.64 5.95
N SER A 92 8.21 16.31 6.42
CA SER A 92 6.94 16.73 5.83
C SER A 92 6.90 16.47 4.32
N SER A 93 7.39 15.31 3.89
CA SER A 93 7.58 14.98 2.48
C SER A 93 7.11 13.58 2.13
N TRP A 94 6.87 13.36 0.85
CA TRP A 94 6.45 12.07 0.32
C TRP A 94 7.61 11.30 -0.29
N SER A 95 7.74 10.04 0.13
CA SER A 95 8.58 9.07 -0.58
C SER A 95 7.70 8.17 -1.43
N THR A 96 8.01 8.05 -2.72
CA THR A 96 7.25 7.20 -3.64
C THR A 96 8.16 6.20 -4.32
N SER A 97 7.71 4.96 -4.45
CA SER A 97 8.44 3.89 -5.10
C SER A 97 7.51 3.01 -5.93
N ASP A 98 8.00 2.54 -7.07
CA ASP A 98 7.27 1.61 -7.93
C ASP A 98 7.00 0.30 -7.18
N PHE A 99 5.81 -0.26 -7.34
CA PHE A 99 5.43 -1.57 -6.77
C PHE A 99 6.47 -2.66 -7.04
N SER A 100 7.07 -2.67 -8.23
CA SER A 100 8.13 -3.61 -8.61
C SER A 100 9.35 -3.59 -7.67
N SER A 101 9.60 -2.46 -6.99
CA SER A 101 10.69 -2.33 -6.00
C SER A 101 10.44 -3.12 -4.72
N TYR A 102 9.18 -3.52 -4.45
CA TYR A 102 8.77 -4.23 -3.24
C TYR A 102 8.68 -5.76 -3.42
N GLY A 103 8.95 -6.27 -4.62
CA GLY A 103 8.95 -7.69 -4.92
C GLY A 103 7.61 -8.35 -4.56
N THR A 104 7.61 -9.29 -3.62
CA THR A 104 6.38 -10.00 -3.21
C THR A 104 5.56 -9.25 -2.17
N LEU A 105 6.06 -8.14 -1.61
CA LEU A 105 5.35 -7.40 -0.56
C LEU A 105 4.22 -6.54 -1.12
N LEU A 106 4.30 -6.14 -2.40
CA LEU A 106 3.26 -5.42 -3.11
C LEU A 106 3.06 -6.03 -4.49
N SER A 107 1.80 -6.19 -4.89
CA SER A 107 1.46 -6.39 -6.29
C SER A 107 0.19 -5.64 -6.63
N GLY A 108 0.11 -5.16 -7.86
CA GLY A 108 -1.03 -4.42 -8.38
C GLY A 108 -1.28 -4.82 -9.81
N ASN A 109 -2.54 -4.87 -10.23
CA ASN A 109 -2.91 -5.16 -11.60
C ASN A 109 -4.16 -4.38 -12.03
N ILE A 110 -4.21 -4.01 -13.31
CA ILE A 110 -5.37 -3.47 -13.98
C ILE A 110 -5.83 -4.50 -15.00
N SER A 111 -7.11 -4.82 -15.03
CA SER A 111 -7.67 -5.68 -16.06
C SER A 111 -7.47 -5.09 -17.45
N GLU A 112 -7.39 -5.93 -18.49
CA GLU A 112 -7.15 -5.47 -19.88
C GLU A 112 -8.17 -4.45 -20.38
N ASN A 113 -9.41 -4.53 -19.90
CA ASN A 113 -10.48 -3.59 -20.23
C ASN A 113 -10.49 -2.32 -19.34
N GLY A 114 -9.57 -2.20 -18.37
CA GLY A 114 -9.50 -1.06 -17.45
C GLY A 114 -10.63 -0.96 -16.44
N LEU A 115 -11.47 -2.00 -16.29
CA LEU A 115 -12.64 -2.00 -15.39
C LEU A 115 -12.33 -2.50 -13.98
N GLN A 116 -11.18 -3.13 -13.75
CA GLN A 116 -10.86 -3.69 -12.44
C GLN A 116 -9.42 -3.37 -12.04
N PHE A 117 -9.28 -2.89 -10.82
CA PHE A 117 -8.02 -2.63 -10.16
C PHE A 117 -7.91 -3.60 -8.99
N SER A 118 -6.76 -4.25 -8.87
CA SER A 118 -6.50 -5.24 -7.84
C SER A 118 -5.17 -4.97 -7.18
N PHE A 119 -5.14 -5.07 -5.86
CA PHE A 119 -3.98 -4.80 -5.02
C PHE A 119 -3.79 -5.92 -4.01
N LYS A 120 -2.54 -6.24 -3.74
CA LYS A 120 -2.14 -7.10 -2.64
C LYS A 120 -0.99 -6.44 -1.90
N ILE A 121 -1.22 -6.11 -0.65
CA ILE A 121 -0.34 -5.31 0.20
C ILE A 121 0.06 -6.14 1.41
N SER A 122 1.35 -6.39 1.62
CA SER A 122 1.77 -7.05 2.84
C SER A 122 1.49 -6.15 4.04
N ILE A 123 0.84 -6.68 5.08
CA ILE A 123 0.47 -5.86 6.25
C ILE A 123 1.71 -5.31 6.98
N SER A 124 2.87 -5.95 6.79
CA SER A 124 4.14 -5.43 7.32
C SER A 124 4.50 -4.03 6.82
N LEU A 125 3.97 -3.60 5.67
CA LEU A 125 4.20 -2.27 5.11
C LEU A 125 3.46 -1.16 5.87
N PHE A 126 2.43 -1.52 6.64
CA PHE A 126 1.72 -0.59 7.54
C PHE A 126 2.42 -0.46 8.90
N SER A 127 3.75 -0.57 8.96
CA SER A 127 4.56 -0.33 10.18
C SER A 127 4.06 -1.02 11.47
N GLY A 128 3.39 -2.17 11.36
CA GLY A 128 2.85 -2.92 12.50
C GLY A 128 1.51 -2.44 13.03
N LEU A 129 0.81 -1.55 12.32
CA LEU A 129 -0.57 -1.16 12.62
C LEU A 129 -1.49 -2.39 12.67
N THR A 130 -2.44 -2.35 13.60
CA THR A 130 -3.52 -3.35 13.71
C THR A 130 -4.81 -2.90 13.04
N GLN A 131 -4.91 -1.63 12.70
CA GLN A 131 -6.05 -1.03 12.02
C GLN A 131 -5.55 0.06 11.08
N VAL A 132 -6.18 0.18 9.91
CA VAL A 132 -5.98 1.30 8.98
C VAL A 132 -7.34 1.79 8.49
N TYR A 133 -7.39 3.07 8.18
CA TYR A 133 -8.52 3.69 7.50
C TYR A 133 -8.14 3.86 6.04
N MET A 134 -9.12 3.71 5.14
CA MET A 134 -8.93 3.78 3.71
C MET A 134 -9.95 4.72 3.07
N LYS A 135 -9.50 5.51 2.09
CA LYS A 135 -10.37 6.28 1.19
C LYS A 135 -9.80 6.24 -0.22
N ILE A 136 -10.67 6.28 -1.20
CA ILE A 136 -10.33 6.24 -2.62
C ILE A 136 -10.61 7.62 -3.21
N PHE A 137 -9.69 8.12 -4.00
CA PHE A 137 -9.79 9.42 -4.67
C PHE A 137 -9.44 9.29 -6.15
N PHE A 138 -9.98 10.22 -6.93
CA PHE A 138 -9.62 10.41 -8.32
C PHE A 138 -9.38 11.89 -8.57
N PHE A 139 -8.14 12.23 -8.91
CA PHE A 139 -7.68 13.61 -9.08
C PHE A 139 -7.30 13.89 -10.52
N SER A 140 -7.41 15.16 -10.94
CA SER A 140 -6.53 15.70 -11.98
C SER A 140 -5.15 15.99 -11.39
N TYR A 141 -4.07 15.77 -12.15
CA TYR A 141 -2.71 16.05 -11.70
C TYR A 141 -1.80 16.60 -12.81
N ASP A 142 -0.77 17.36 -12.41
CA ASP A 142 0.37 17.75 -13.24
C ASP A 142 1.48 16.68 -13.13
N PRO A 143 1.77 15.92 -14.20
CA PRO A 143 2.82 14.91 -14.20
C PRO A 143 4.24 15.50 -14.13
N SER A 144 4.38 16.82 -14.27
CA SER A 144 5.67 17.52 -14.22
C SER A 144 6.10 17.89 -12.79
N ALA A 145 5.24 17.64 -11.80
CA ALA A 145 5.56 17.91 -10.41
C ALA A 145 6.71 17.01 -9.92
N GLY A 146 7.57 17.57 -9.06
CA GLY A 146 8.77 16.88 -8.56
C GLY A 146 8.46 15.66 -7.69
N ASP A 147 7.34 15.68 -6.98
CA ASP A 147 6.77 14.58 -6.22
C ASP A 147 5.28 14.37 -6.58
N PRO A 148 4.78 13.12 -6.61
CA PRO A 148 3.45 12.86 -7.14
C PRO A 148 2.29 13.59 -6.41
N PRO A 149 2.28 13.70 -5.07
CA PRO A 149 1.22 14.42 -4.37
C PRO A 149 1.19 15.93 -4.64
N SER A 150 2.35 16.58 -4.85
CA SER A 150 2.38 18.00 -5.26
C SER A 150 1.81 18.24 -6.66
N GLY A 151 1.70 17.18 -7.48
CA GLY A 151 1.05 17.26 -8.77
C GLY A 151 -0.46 17.30 -8.69
N LEU A 152 -1.09 16.97 -7.56
CA LEU A 152 -2.55 16.92 -7.47
C LEU A 152 -3.16 18.32 -7.54
N ILE A 153 -4.12 18.51 -8.44
CA ILE A 153 -4.72 19.83 -8.71
C ILE A 153 -6.15 19.86 -8.19
N ASP A 154 -7.02 19.05 -8.79
CA ASP A 154 -8.46 19.08 -8.55
C ASP A 154 -8.98 17.67 -8.26
N LEU A 155 -9.75 17.52 -7.18
CA LEU A 155 -10.43 16.27 -6.87
C LEU A 155 -11.66 16.13 -7.78
N GLY A 156 -11.65 15.12 -8.64
CA GLY A 156 -12.79 14.76 -9.48
C GLY A 156 -13.89 14.05 -8.68
N TRP A 157 -13.52 13.05 -7.87
CA TRP A 157 -14.45 12.35 -6.98
C TRP A 157 -13.72 11.55 -5.89
N GLU A 158 -14.46 11.19 -4.85
CA GLU A 158 -13.98 10.35 -3.75
C GLU A 158 -14.96 9.25 -3.36
N TYR A 159 -14.43 8.20 -2.73
CA TYR A 159 -15.21 7.08 -2.22
C TYR A 159 -14.64 6.55 -0.89
N PRO A 160 -15.49 6.32 0.13
CA PRO A 160 -16.91 6.71 0.17
C PRO A 160 -17.06 8.23 0.33
N ALA A 161 -18.11 8.82 -0.25
CA ALA A 161 -18.29 10.28 -0.35
C ALA A 161 -18.52 11.02 0.99
N SER A 162 -18.71 10.31 2.10
CA SER A 162 -18.99 10.94 3.41
C SER A 162 -18.28 10.25 4.57
N GLY A 163 -17.33 9.35 4.31
CA GLY A 163 -16.69 8.59 5.37
C GLY A 163 -15.33 8.01 4.97
N VAL A 164 -14.85 7.11 5.81
CA VAL A 164 -13.65 6.32 5.59
C VAL A 164 -13.95 4.85 5.87
N ILE A 165 -13.26 3.97 5.18
CA ILE A 165 -13.41 2.53 5.36
C ILE A 165 -12.43 2.11 6.46
N SER A 166 -12.94 1.58 7.56
CA SER A 166 -12.12 1.02 8.63
C SER A 166 -11.78 -0.43 8.34
N ILE A 167 -10.49 -0.76 8.37
CA ILE A 167 -9.95 -2.08 8.08
C ILE A 167 -9.17 -2.57 9.30
N ASP A 168 -9.61 -3.68 9.89
CA ASP A 168 -8.88 -4.37 10.96
C ASP A 168 -7.86 -5.32 10.33
N LEU A 169 -6.58 -5.02 10.53
CA LEU A 169 -5.45 -5.79 10.00
C LEU A 169 -5.06 -6.97 10.93
N SER A 170 -5.67 -7.08 12.09
CA SER A 170 -5.40 -8.13 13.08
C SER A 170 -6.35 -9.33 12.98
N VAL A 171 -7.49 -9.16 12.30
CA VAL A 171 -8.48 -10.21 12.09
C VAL A 171 -8.22 -10.89 10.76
N TYR A 172 -7.95 -12.20 10.76
CA TYR A 172 -7.77 -12.97 9.52
C TYR A 172 -8.23 -14.43 9.66
N PRO A 173 -8.91 -15.01 8.64
CA PRO A 173 -9.33 -14.33 7.41
C PRO A 173 -10.55 -13.43 7.64
N PHE A 174 -10.62 -12.31 6.92
CA PHE A 174 -11.83 -11.47 6.82
C PHE A 174 -12.07 -11.09 5.36
N SER A 175 -13.32 -10.82 5.02
CA SER A 175 -13.68 -10.13 3.78
C SER A 175 -14.82 -9.15 4.02
N LEU A 176 -14.77 -8.02 3.31
CA LEU A 176 -15.76 -6.96 3.35
C LEU A 176 -16.04 -6.51 1.92
N ASP A 177 -17.30 -6.63 1.50
CA ASP A 177 -17.78 -6.03 0.26
C ASP A 177 -18.46 -4.70 0.61
N LEU A 178 -18.16 -3.65 -0.15
CA LEU A 178 -18.61 -2.29 0.12
C LEU A 178 -19.64 -1.85 -0.92
N PRO A 179 -20.54 -0.92 -0.57
CA PRO A 179 -21.61 -0.48 -1.47
C PRO A 179 -21.07 0.21 -2.72
N SER A 180 -21.79 0.12 -3.83
CA SER A 180 -21.44 0.84 -5.06
C SER A 180 -21.53 2.36 -4.92
N SER A 181 -20.99 3.07 -5.90
CA SER A 181 -21.17 4.51 -6.14
C SER A 181 -21.51 4.75 -7.61
N ASP A 182 -21.60 6.00 -8.04
CA ASP A 182 -21.84 6.33 -9.45
C ASP A 182 -20.67 5.92 -10.37
N VAL A 183 -19.47 5.70 -9.80
CA VAL A 183 -18.25 5.35 -10.55
C VAL A 183 -17.80 3.91 -10.28
N ILE A 184 -17.91 3.47 -9.02
CA ILE A 184 -17.48 2.16 -8.55
C ILE A 184 -18.67 1.20 -8.56
N GLU A 185 -18.53 0.07 -9.24
CA GLU A 185 -19.50 -1.02 -9.22
C GLU A 185 -19.40 -1.81 -7.91
N ASP A 186 -18.17 -2.13 -7.48
CA ASP A 186 -17.93 -2.94 -6.28
C ASP A 186 -16.53 -2.66 -5.70
N VAL A 187 -16.40 -2.73 -4.38
CA VAL A 187 -15.08 -2.80 -3.72
C VAL A 187 -15.10 -3.97 -2.76
N ARG A 188 -14.18 -4.90 -2.99
CA ARG A 188 -13.95 -6.05 -2.13
C ARG A 188 -12.61 -5.94 -1.44
N ILE A 189 -12.62 -6.01 -0.12
CA ILE A 189 -11.44 -5.97 0.73
C ILE A 189 -11.34 -7.31 1.46
N TRP A 190 -10.14 -7.86 1.58
CA TRP A 190 -9.92 -9.09 2.36
C TRP A 190 -8.54 -9.11 3.00
N THR A 191 -8.37 -9.95 4.02
CA THR A 191 -7.05 -10.31 4.55
C THR A 191 -6.84 -11.81 4.53
N GLU A 192 -5.63 -12.24 4.18
CA GLU A 192 -5.20 -13.64 4.11
C GLU A 192 -3.79 -13.87 4.65
#